data_AF-A0A7S2J7S3-F1
#
_entry.id   AF-A0A7S2J7S3-F1
#
_cell.length_a   1.000
_cell.length_b   1.000
_cell.length_c   1.000
_cell.angle_alpha   90.00
_cell.angle_beta   90.00
_cell.angle_gamma   90.00
#
_symmetry.space_group_name_H-M   'P 1'
#
loop_
_entity.id
_entity.type
_entity.pdbx_description
1 polymer ?
#
loop_
_entity_poly.entity_id
_entity_poly.type
_entity_poly.pdbx_seq_one_letter_code
_entity_poly.pdbx_strand_id
1 'polypeptide(L)'
;YNLVAPRQLAIQKMLATLALQSTGLVNPIMSTNPDAPIKLGVNGFGRIGRQVVRIAMERDSFVLKHINSPMSPEYMKYLLEHDTVHGRFKGTCELTDTGLLINGLPVSLSATRDPTEIPWSTTGVEYVCESTGAFTTTPDCMKHVEGGAKKVIISAPAKDA
;
A
#
# COMPACT_ATOMS: atom_id res chain seq x y z
N TYR A 1 30.34 13.33 -28.09
CA TYR A 1 29.27 13.07 -27.12
C TYR A 1 29.27 11.60 -26.74
N ASN A 2 29.87 11.26 -25.59
CA ASN A 2 30.08 9.88 -25.14
C ASN A 2 28.79 9.28 -24.55
N LEU A 3 28.05 8.52 -25.35
CA LEU A 3 26.85 7.77 -24.93
C LEU A 3 27.15 6.51 -24.10
N VAL A 4 28.43 6.19 -23.85
CA VAL A 4 28.89 4.96 -23.18
C VAL A 4 28.84 5.07 -21.64
N ALA A 5 29.04 6.27 -21.09
CA ALA A 5 29.13 6.50 -19.65
C ALA A 5 27.87 6.13 -18.84
N PRO A 6 26.63 6.48 -19.25
CA PRO A 6 25.45 6.16 -18.44
C PRO A 6 25.12 4.66 -18.44
N ARG A 7 25.44 3.93 -19.51
CA ARG A 7 25.18 2.49 -19.63
C ARG A 7 26.15 1.67 -18.77
N GLN A 8 27.42 2.06 -18.71
CA GLN A 8 28.39 1.45 -17.79
C GLN A 8 28.02 1.70 -16.32
N LEU A 9 27.57 2.91 -15.98
CA LEU A 9 27.15 3.25 -14.62
C LEU A 9 25.92 2.44 -14.17
N ALA A 10 24.96 2.20 -15.08
CA ALA A 10 23.79 1.37 -14.82
C ALA A 10 24.16 -0.11 -14.58
N ILE A 11 25.07 -0.66 -15.40
CA ILE A 11 25.56 -2.05 -15.24
C ILE A 11 26.33 -2.21 -13.93
N GLN A 12 27.13 -1.21 -13.56
CA GLN A 12 27.93 -1.23 -12.34
C GLN A 12 27.06 -1.12 -11.07
N LYS A 13 25.98 -0.32 -11.12
CA LYS A 13 24.95 -0.30 -10.07
C LYS A 13 24.22 -1.64 -9.97
N MET A 14 23.85 -2.24 -11.10
CA MET A 14 23.16 -3.53 -11.12
C MET A 14 24.03 -4.68 -10.56
N LEU A 15 25.32 -4.70 -10.92
CA LEU A 15 26.30 -5.66 -10.39
C LEU A 15 26.55 -5.45 -8.89
N ALA A 16 26.59 -4.20 -8.42
CA ALA A 16 26.70 -3.91 -6.99
C ALA A 16 25.47 -4.42 -6.22
N THR A 17 24.26 -4.22 -6.74
CA THR A 17 23.02 -4.75 -6.15
C THR A 17 23.00 -6.28 -6.10
N LEU A 18 23.48 -6.95 -7.15
CA LEU A 18 23.60 -8.42 -7.19
C LEU A 18 24.63 -8.95 -6.20
N ALA A 19 25.76 -8.26 -6.01
CA ALA A 19 26.77 -8.64 -5.02
C ALA A 19 26.24 -8.52 -3.57
N LEU A 20 25.46 -7.46 -3.29
CA LEU A 20 24.81 -7.23 -2.00
C LEU A 20 23.69 -8.24 -1.67
N GLN A 21 23.02 -8.80 -2.69
CA GLN A 21 22.01 -9.85 -2.49
C GLN A 21 22.60 -11.15 -1.92
N SER A 22 23.90 -11.41 -2.13
CA SER A 22 24.58 -12.63 -1.65
C SER A 22 24.96 -12.61 -0.16
N THR A 23 24.90 -11.44 0.51
CA THR A 23 25.39 -11.27 1.89
C THR A 23 24.29 -11.14 2.95
N GLY A 24 23.00 -11.24 2.56
CA GLY A 24 21.87 -11.16 3.51
C GLY A 24 21.71 -9.81 4.21
N LEU A 25 22.43 -8.76 3.77
CA LEU A 25 22.49 -7.44 4.40
C LEU A 25 21.75 -6.34 3.61
N VAL A 26 20.85 -6.72 2.69
CA VAL A 26 20.07 -5.73 1.94
C VAL A 26 18.86 -5.33 2.78
N ASN A 27 18.84 -4.07 3.22
CA ASN A 27 17.59 -3.47 3.69
C ASN A 27 16.54 -3.68 2.59
N PRO A 28 15.31 -4.13 2.93
CA PRO A 28 14.26 -4.33 1.93
C PRO A 28 14.08 -3.06 1.10
N ILE A 29 13.83 -3.23 -0.19
CA ILE A 29 13.44 -2.12 -1.06
C ILE A 29 12.11 -1.60 -0.49
N MET A 30 12.10 -0.39 0.04
CA MET A 30 10.91 0.19 0.67
C MET A 30 10.14 1.06 -0.33
N SER A 31 8.81 1.07 -0.20
CA SER A 31 7.94 2.03 -0.86
C SER A 31 8.21 3.43 -0.32
N THR A 32 9.03 4.21 -1.04
CA THR A 32 9.33 5.63 -0.73
C THR A 32 9.09 6.56 -1.92
N ASN A 33 8.68 6.01 -3.07
CA ASN A 33 8.39 6.78 -4.28
C ASN A 33 6.92 7.24 -4.29
N PRO A 34 6.62 8.55 -4.21
CA PRO A 34 5.24 9.05 -4.26
C PRO A 34 4.57 8.83 -5.62
N ASP A 35 5.36 8.64 -6.69
CA ASP A 35 4.94 8.48 -8.08
C ASP A 35 5.04 7.02 -8.56
N ALA A 36 5.06 6.07 -7.62
CA ALA A 36 5.07 4.66 -7.97
C ALA A 36 3.85 4.28 -8.84
N PRO A 37 4.01 3.32 -9.78
CA PRO A 37 2.98 3.03 -10.78
C PRO A 37 1.70 2.46 -10.18
N ILE A 38 1.76 1.78 -9.02
CA ILE A 38 0.58 1.18 -8.38
C ILE A 38 0.15 2.04 -7.19
N LYS A 39 -0.88 2.87 -7.42
CA LYS A 39 -1.50 3.73 -6.40
C LYS A 39 -2.57 2.95 -5.65
N LEU A 40 -2.18 2.41 -4.50
CA LEU A 40 -2.98 1.51 -3.68
C LEU A 40 -3.88 2.27 -2.71
N GLY A 41 -5.13 1.83 -2.61
CA GLY A 41 -6.02 2.10 -1.48
C GLY A 41 -6.44 0.79 -0.81
N VAL A 42 -6.74 0.85 0.49
CA VAL A 42 -7.18 -0.33 1.26
C VAL A 42 -8.50 -0.02 1.93
N ASN A 43 -9.53 -0.81 1.66
CA ASN A 43 -10.77 -0.80 2.42
C ASN A 43 -10.74 -1.95 3.44
N GLY A 44 -10.81 -1.59 4.73
CA GLY A 44 -10.72 -2.52 5.85
C GLY A 44 -9.28 -2.76 6.32
N PHE A 45 -8.89 -2.16 7.45
CA PHE A 45 -7.56 -2.33 8.04
C PHE A 45 -7.48 -3.51 9.05
N GLY A 46 -8.12 -4.62 8.68
CA GLY A 46 -8.13 -5.87 9.43
C GLY A 46 -6.81 -6.65 9.29
N ARG A 47 -6.82 -7.95 9.63
CA ARG A 47 -5.63 -8.80 9.49
C ARG A 47 -5.07 -8.79 8.07
N ILE A 48 -5.92 -8.99 7.06
CA ILE A 48 -5.50 -9.04 5.66
C ILE A 48 -5.09 -7.66 5.13
N GLY A 49 -5.92 -6.63 5.33
CA GLY A 49 -5.59 -5.27 4.88
C GLY A 49 -4.26 -4.75 5.42
N ARG A 50 -3.94 -5.01 6.70
CA ARG A 50 -2.64 -4.66 7.28
C ARG A 50 -1.49 -5.39 6.62
N GLN A 51 -1.63 -6.69 6.36
CA GLN A 51 -0.58 -7.46 5.69
C GLN A 51 -0.38 -7.02 4.24
N VAL A 52 -1.46 -6.66 3.53
CA VAL A 52 -1.37 -6.04 2.20
C VAL A 52 -0.57 -4.73 2.26
N VAL A 53 -0.85 -3.86 3.23
CA VAL A 53 -0.06 -2.64 3.42
C VAL A 53 1.41 -2.97 3.72
N ARG A 54 1.71 -3.86 4.67
CA ARG A 54 3.09 -4.21 5.02
C ARG A 54 3.87 -4.73 3.82
N ILE A 55 3.28 -5.64 3.05
CA ILE A 55 3.90 -6.23 1.85
C ILE A 55 4.08 -5.18 0.75
N ALA A 56 3.07 -4.32 0.53
CA ALA A 56 3.18 -3.23 -0.44
C ALA A 56 4.29 -2.24 -0.07
N MET A 57 4.50 -1.98 1.23
CA MET A 57 5.54 -1.08 1.71
C MET A 57 6.97 -1.64 1.59
N GLU A 58 7.12 -2.93 1.32
CA GLU A 58 8.39 -3.59 0.99
C GLU A 58 8.61 -3.73 -0.54
N ARG A 59 7.94 -2.90 -1.34
CA ARG A 59 8.06 -2.88 -2.81
C ARG A 59 8.05 -1.43 -3.33
N ASP A 60 8.98 -1.08 -4.19
CA ASP A 60 9.09 0.26 -4.81
C ASP A 60 8.02 0.55 -5.87
N SER A 61 7.38 -0.49 -6.42
CA SER A 61 6.32 -0.36 -7.41
C SER A 61 4.98 0.10 -6.84
N PHE A 62 4.84 0.15 -5.51
CA PHE A 62 3.62 0.54 -4.83
C PHE A 62 3.77 1.91 -4.15
N VAL A 63 2.66 2.62 -4.08
CA VAL A 63 2.47 3.77 -3.19
C VAL A 63 1.09 3.65 -2.55
N LEU A 64 1.06 3.61 -1.23
CA LEU A 64 -0.19 3.63 -0.48
C LEU A 64 -0.67 5.08 -0.37
N LYS A 65 -1.92 5.35 -0.76
CA LYS A 65 -2.50 6.71 -0.78
C LYS A 65 -3.59 6.90 0.27
N HIS A 66 -4.40 5.86 0.50
CA HIS A 66 -5.57 5.95 1.38
C HIS A 66 -5.90 4.63 2.07
N ILE A 67 -6.34 4.71 3.33
CA ILE A 67 -6.94 3.60 4.08
C ILE A 67 -8.31 4.02 4.58
N ASN A 68 -9.35 3.22 4.32
CA ASN A 68 -10.66 3.37 4.96
C ASN A 68 -10.83 2.31 6.06
N SER A 69 -11.08 2.75 7.30
CA SER A 69 -11.26 1.88 8.47
C SER A 69 -11.94 2.65 9.62
N PRO A 70 -12.82 2.01 10.41
CA PRO A 70 -13.41 2.63 11.60
C PRO A 70 -12.41 2.76 12.78
N MET A 71 -11.17 2.28 12.62
CA MET A 71 -10.14 2.33 13.67
C MET A 71 -9.55 3.74 13.79
N SER A 72 -9.13 4.13 15.00
CA SER A 72 -8.41 5.39 15.17
C SER A 72 -7.02 5.32 14.55
N PRO A 73 -6.43 6.47 14.13
CA PRO A 73 -5.08 6.53 13.58
C PRO A 73 -4.02 5.91 14.51
N GLU A 74 -4.10 6.16 15.83
CA GLU A 74 -3.19 5.63 16.83
C GLU A 74 -3.21 4.11 16.87
N TYR A 75 -4.42 3.53 16.79
CA TYR A 75 -4.60 2.09 16.80
C TYR A 75 -4.11 1.46 15.48
N MET A 76 -4.34 2.12 14.35
CA MET A 76 -3.82 1.67 13.06
C MET A 76 -2.29 1.69 13.02
N LYS A 77 -1.64 2.75 13.51
CA LYS A 77 -0.18 2.82 13.67
C LYS A 77 0.32 1.66 14.53
N TYR A 78 -0.26 1.48 15.71
CA TYR A 78 0.14 0.39 16.62
C TYR A 78 0.02 -0.99 15.95
N LEU A 79 -1.12 -1.27 15.32
CA LEU A 79 -1.36 -2.56 14.67
C LEU A 79 -0.52 -2.78 13.40
N LEU A 80 -0.09 -1.70 12.73
CA LEU A 80 0.85 -1.79 11.64
C LEU A 80 2.24 -2.17 12.16
N GLU A 81 2.72 -1.45 13.18
CA GLU A 81 4.05 -1.61 13.78
C GLU A 81 4.23 -2.93 14.53
N HIS A 82 3.16 -3.43 15.15
CA HIS A 82 3.16 -4.59 16.04
C HIS A 82 2.21 -5.69 15.56
N ASP A 83 2.78 -6.77 15.05
CA ASP A 83 2.04 -8.00 14.72
C ASP A 83 2.66 -9.20 15.44
N THR A 84 1.85 -9.96 16.16
CA THR A 84 2.31 -11.12 16.95
C THR A 84 2.83 -12.27 16.06
N VAL A 85 2.26 -12.45 14.87
CA VAL A 85 2.60 -13.57 13.97
C VAL A 85 3.72 -13.16 13.01
N HIS A 86 3.64 -11.95 12.47
CA HIS A 86 4.56 -11.47 11.43
C HIS A 86 5.65 -10.52 11.95
N GLY A 87 5.75 -10.37 13.28
CA GLY A 87 6.74 -9.51 13.92
C GLY A 87 6.56 -8.03 13.62
N ARG A 88 7.63 -7.25 13.87
CA ARG A 88 7.64 -5.79 13.73
C ARG A 88 7.59 -5.37 12.26
N PHE A 89 6.88 -4.26 11.99
CA PHE A 89 6.98 -3.61 10.68
C PHE A 89 8.40 -3.13 10.44
N LYS A 90 8.93 -3.39 9.23
CA LYS A 90 10.30 -3.00 8.85
C LYS A 90 10.42 -1.53 8.44
N GLY A 91 9.29 -0.90 8.11
CA GLY A 91 9.20 0.51 7.76
C GLY A 91 8.92 1.41 8.97
N THR A 92 8.71 2.69 8.69
CA THR A 92 8.29 3.68 9.69
C THR A 92 6.81 4.00 9.51
N CYS A 93 6.14 4.30 10.62
CA CYS A 93 4.78 4.83 10.62
C CYS A 93 4.70 5.94 11.66
N GLU A 94 4.25 7.13 11.31
CA GLU A 94 4.07 8.24 12.24
C GLU A 94 2.62 8.76 12.15
N LEU A 95 2.15 9.41 13.20
CA LEU A 95 0.87 10.11 13.18
C LEU A 95 1.07 11.48 12.56
N THR A 96 0.11 11.93 11.79
CA THR A 96 0.00 13.32 11.33
C THR A 96 -1.35 13.88 11.75
N ASP A 97 -1.55 15.19 11.60
CA ASP A 97 -2.83 15.84 11.93
C ASP A 97 -4.01 15.27 11.12
N THR A 98 -3.74 14.68 9.95
CA THR A 98 -4.76 14.27 8.97
C THR A 98 -4.69 12.78 8.61
N GLY A 99 -3.77 12.01 9.19
CA GLY A 99 -3.57 10.62 8.79
C GLY A 99 -2.31 9.98 9.36
N LEU A 100 -1.63 9.21 8.50
CA LEU A 100 -0.37 8.55 8.80
C LEU A 100 0.73 9.04 7.86
N LEU A 101 1.97 8.95 8.32
CA LEU A 101 3.17 9.08 7.48
C LEU A 101 3.88 7.73 7.48
N ILE A 102 3.80 6.99 6.38
CA ILE A 102 4.39 5.64 6.26
C ILE A 102 5.59 5.71 5.33
N ASN A 103 6.78 5.33 5.82
CA ASN A 103 8.05 5.47 5.11
C ASN A 103 8.30 6.90 4.56
N GLY A 104 7.83 7.93 5.29
CA GLY A 104 7.93 9.32 4.86
C GLY A 104 6.89 9.75 3.82
N LEU A 105 5.97 8.87 3.41
CA LEU A 105 4.88 9.20 2.47
C LEU A 105 3.55 9.41 3.20
N PRO A 106 2.77 10.45 2.87
CA PRO A 106 1.50 10.71 3.51
C PRO A 106 0.44 9.68 3.06
N VAL A 107 -0.28 9.14 4.03
CA VAL A 107 -1.41 8.22 3.83
C VAL A 107 -2.62 8.81 4.53
N SER A 108 -3.62 9.18 3.73
CA SER A 108 -4.87 9.73 4.23
C SER A 108 -5.78 8.63 4.78
N LEU A 109 -6.66 9.00 5.71
CA LEU A 109 -7.56 8.08 6.39
C LEU A 109 -9.02 8.51 6.23
N SER A 110 -9.93 7.55 6.21
CA SER A 110 -11.38 7.76 6.37
C SER A 110 -12.00 6.62 7.16
N ALA A 111 -13.25 6.80 7.60
CA ALA A 111 -13.97 5.85 8.45
C ALA A 111 -15.43 5.67 7.97
N THR A 112 -15.61 5.59 6.65
CA THR A 112 -16.93 5.57 6.02
C THR A 112 -17.41 4.14 5.76
N ARG A 113 -18.72 3.91 5.93
CA ARG A 113 -19.36 2.60 5.70
C ARG A 113 -19.82 2.41 4.26
N ASP A 114 -20.13 3.49 3.56
CA ASP A 114 -20.51 3.47 2.17
C ASP A 114 -19.25 3.55 1.28
N PRO A 115 -18.96 2.52 0.44
CA PRO A 115 -17.81 2.55 -0.46
C PRO A 115 -17.80 3.71 -1.45
N THR A 116 -18.96 4.26 -1.82
CA THR A 116 -19.09 5.36 -2.78
C THR A 116 -18.64 6.71 -2.20
N GLU A 117 -18.68 6.85 -0.87
CA GLU A 117 -18.24 8.06 -0.15
C GLU A 117 -16.73 8.05 0.15
N ILE A 118 -16.04 6.93 -0.08
CA ILE A 118 -14.60 6.85 0.17
C ILE A 118 -13.87 7.65 -0.93
N PRO A 119 -12.95 8.56 -0.57
CA PRO A 119 -12.39 9.55 -1.49
C PRO A 119 -11.32 8.99 -2.43
N TRP A 120 -11.57 7.90 -3.16
CA TRP A 120 -10.57 7.26 -4.04
C TRP A 120 -10.05 8.21 -5.11
N SER A 121 -10.96 8.91 -5.79
CA SER A 121 -10.62 9.86 -6.85
C SER A 121 -9.71 11.00 -6.35
N THR A 122 -10.08 11.67 -5.25
CA THR A 122 -9.35 12.83 -4.75
C THR A 122 -8.04 12.46 -4.06
N THR A 123 -7.93 11.23 -3.55
CA THR A 123 -6.68 10.69 -2.98
C THR A 123 -5.76 10.06 -4.03
N GLY A 124 -6.21 9.96 -5.29
CA GLY A 124 -5.44 9.41 -6.40
C GLY A 124 -5.25 7.89 -6.33
N VAL A 125 -6.12 7.17 -5.62
CA VAL A 125 -6.14 5.71 -5.58
C VAL A 125 -6.61 5.17 -6.94
N GLU A 126 -5.91 4.17 -7.45
CA GLU A 126 -6.27 3.50 -8.70
C GLU A 126 -6.66 2.03 -8.47
N TYR A 127 -6.02 1.37 -7.49
CA TYR A 127 -6.25 -0.03 -7.17
C TYR A 127 -6.71 -0.14 -5.72
N VAL A 128 -7.85 -0.77 -5.49
CA VAL A 128 -8.39 -0.99 -4.15
C VAL A 128 -8.22 -2.45 -3.76
N CYS A 129 -7.65 -2.69 -2.58
CA CYS A 129 -7.80 -3.96 -1.89
C CYS A 129 -9.06 -3.90 -1.02
N GLU A 130 -10.08 -4.69 -1.38
CA GLU A 130 -11.29 -4.87 -0.59
C GLU A 130 -11.06 -6.00 0.42
N SER A 131 -10.88 -5.60 1.68
CA SER A 131 -10.51 -6.51 2.77
C SER A 131 -11.35 -6.36 4.03
N THR A 132 -12.54 -5.79 3.89
CA THR A 132 -13.56 -5.77 4.95
C THR A 132 -14.25 -7.13 5.09
N GLY A 133 -14.35 -7.90 4.00
CA GLY A 133 -15.17 -9.11 3.92
C GLY A 133 -16.69 -8.83 3.81
N ALA A 134 -17.11 -7.57 3.83
CA ALA A 134 -18.51 -7.17 3.69
C ALA A 134 -18.93 -7.11 2.21
N PHE A 135 -18.05 -6.57 1.35
CA PHE A 135 -18.31 -6.37 -0.08
C PHE A 135 -17.64 -7.50 -0.87
N THR A 136 -18.43 -8.53 -1.20
CA THR A 136 -17.94 -9.80 -1.78
C THR A 136 -18.72 -10.22 -3.03
N THR A 137 -19.49 -9.29 -3.59
CA THR A 137 -20.19 -9.47 -4.86
C THR A 137 -19.64 -8.45 -5.86
N THR A 138 -19.80 -8.71 -7.15
CA THR A 138 -19.46 -7.75 -8.21
C THR A 138 -20.18 -6.41 -8.00
N PRO A 139 -21.52 -6.36 -7.80
CA PRO A 139 -22.23 -5.08 -7.61
C PRO A 139 -21.73 -4.28 -6.40
N ASP A 140 -21.41 -4.94 -5.29
CA ASP A 140 -20.88 -4.26 -4.11
C ASP A 140 -19.50 -3.66 -4.35
N CYS A 141 -18.64 -4.38 -5.07
CA CYS A 141 -17.30 -3.90 -5.38
C CYS A 141 -17.31 -2.77 -6.42
N MET A 142 -18.29 -2.73 -7.32
CA MET A 142 -18.44 -1.64 -8.30
C MET A 142 -18.63 -0.28 -7.63
N LYS A 143 -19.13 -0.21 -6.40
CA LYS A 143 -19.23 1.04 -5.62
C LYS A 143 -17.87 1.72 -5.40
N HIS A 144 -16.77 0.96 -5.30
CA HIS A 144 -15.42 1.54 -5.24
C HIS A 144 -14.99 2.16 -6.58
N VAL A 145 -15.42 1.55 -7.68
CA VAL A 145 -15.16 2.06 -9.03
C VAL A 145 -15.94 3.36 -9.25
N GLU A 146 -17.20 3.41 -8.78
CA GLU A 146 -18.00 4.63 -8.75
C GLU A 146 -17.32 5.75 -7.92
N GLY A 147 -16.69 5.40 -6.80
CA GLY A 147 -15.89 6.34 -5.99
C GLY A 147 -14.55 6.78 -6.64
N GLY A 148 -14.20 6.24 -7.80
CA GLY A 148 -13.05 6.66 -8.62
C GLY A 148 -11.89 5.68 -8.71
N ALA A 149 -11.97 4.50 -8.10
CA ALA A 149 -10.97 3.46 -8.31
C ALA A 149 -11.05 2.88 -9.74
N LYS A 150 -9.93 2.43 -10.30
CA LYS A 150 -9.90 1.77 -11.63
C LYS A 150 -10.15 0.27 -11.53
N LYS A 151 -9.62 -0.37 -10.47
CA LYS A 151 -9.75 -1.81 -10.24
C LYS A 151 -9.91 -2.11 -8.76
N VAL A 152 -10.63 -3.18 -8.48
CA VAL A 152 -10.87 -3.70 -7.13
C VAL A 152 -10.42 -5.15 -7.07
N ILE A 153 -9.67 -5.49 -6.03
CA ILE A 153 -9.22 -6.85 -5.73
C ILE A 153 -9.89 -7.25 -4.41
N ILE A 154 -10.76 -8.26 -4.48
CA ILE A 154 -11.44 -8.81 -3.32
C ILE A 154 -10.52 -9.82 -2.64
N SER A 155 -10.33 -9.69 -1.33
CA SER A 155 -9.49 -10.62 -0.54
C SER A 155 -10.25 -11.82 0.03
N ALA A 156 -11.42 -12.10 -0.53
CA ALA A 156 -12.30 -13.21 -0.19
C ALA A 156 -12.94 -13.77 -1.46
N PRO A 157 -13.46 -15.01 -1.44
CA PRO A 157 -14.21 -15.57 -2.56
C PRO A 157 -15.36 -14.64 -2.96
N ALA A 158 -15.50 -14.41 -4.27
CA ALA A 158 -16.67 -13.73 -4.81
C ALA A 158 -17.89 -14.64 -4.63
N LYS A 159 -18.99 -14.10 -4.08
CA LYS A 159 -20.21 -14.86 -3.80
C LYS A 159 -21.04 -15.14 -5.05
N ASP A 160 -20.73 -14.45 -6.14
CA ASP A 160 -21.44 -14.45 -7.42
C ASP A 160 -20.60 -15.01 -8.58
N ALA A 161 -19.49 -15.70 -8.27
CA ALA A 161 -18.57 -16.31 -9.25
C ALA A 161 -18.40 -17.81 -9.02
#